data_AF-A0A7Z9XK55-F1
#
_entry.id   AF-A0A7Z9XK55-F1
#
_cell.length_a   1.000
_cell.length_b   1.000
_cell.length_c   1.000
_cell.angle_alpha   90.00
_cell.angle_beta   90.00
_cell.angle_gamma   90.00
#
_symmetry.space_group_name_H-M   'P 1'
#
loop_
_entity.id
_entity.type
_entity.pdbx_description
1 polymer ?
#
loop_
_entity_poly.entity_id
_entity_poly.type
_entity_poly.pdbx_seq_one_letter_code
_entity_poly.pdbx_strand_id
1 'polypeptide(L)'
;MLGPYKGMLDRLLEEEQGLPRKQRYTGKKLFELIQAAGYAGAESTVRRYVGAQRKRQRRPRVYAPLAFEPGEDAQVDWGTGWVELAGELTEVQLFVMRMNYSRKLFVMAFPTQRQEAFFDAHVQAFAFFGGVPKRITYDNLTTAVKRIVKEGGREEQQRFIALRSHYLFASRFCTPGQGNEKGRVEDGVGYVQRHFLVPMLKVATFTELNAHLRASCQKDDARRIDRQPHTIAEAWTKEAPLLRPLPAHSFDSALLTRFLPIT
;
A
#
# COMPACT_ATOMS: atom_id res chain seq x y z
N MET A 1 11.36 2.31 -41.05
CA MET A 1 10.73 1.05 -40.56
C MET A 1 11.81 0.03 -40.22
N LEU A 2 11.56 -0.97 -39.35
CA LEU A 2 12.58 -1.96 -38.95
C LEU A 2 12.81 -3.08 -39.97
N GLY A 3 11.86 -3.34 -40.88
CA GLY A 3 12.01 -4.27 -42.00
C GLY A 3 12.61 -5.63 -41.59
N PRO A 4 13.64 -6.14 -42.31
CA PRO A 4 14.23 -7.46 -42.09
C PRO A 4 14.96 -7.59 -40.75
N TYR A 5 15.35 -6.48 -40.12
CA TYR A 5 16.05 -6.46 -38.84
C TYR A 5 15.17 -6.88 -37.65
N LYS A 6 13.84 -6.95 -37.82
CA LYS A 6 12.94 -7.49 -36.79
C LYS A 6 13.32 -8.92 -36.41
N GLY A 7 13.56 -9.79 -37.40
CA GLY A 7 13.91 -11.18 -37.14
C GLY A 7 15.27 -11.35 -36.45
N MET A 8 16.21 -10.41 -36.67
CA MET A 8 17.46 -10.37 -35.92
C MET A 8 17.24 -9.93 -34.46
N LEU A 9 16.42 -8.90 -34.25
CA LEU A 9 16.07 -8.45 -32.89
C LEU A 9 15.32 -9.54 -32.12
N ASP A 10 14.39 -10.25 -32.75
CA ASP A 10 13.63 -11.31 -32.08
C ASP A 10 14.54 -12.47 -31.65
N ARG A 11 15.48 -12.91 -32.51
CA ARG A 11 16.50 -13.92 -32.14
C ARG A 11 17.39 -13.48 -30.98
N LEU A 12 17.90 -12.26 -31.01
CA LEU A 12 18.73 -11.71 -29.92
C LEU A 12 17.94 -11.61 -28.61
N LEU A 13 16.65 -11.29 -28.67
CA LEU A 13 15.77 -11.26 -27.49
C LEU A 13 15.43 -12.66 -26.97
N GLU A 14 15.44 -13.69 -27.81
CA GLU A 14 15.30 -15.08 -27.38
C GLU A 14 16.58 -15.57 -26.69
N GLU A 15 17.74 -15.30 -27.27
CA GLU A 15 19.05 -15.62 -26.68
C GLU A 15 19.22 -14.99 -25.28
N GLU A 16 18.73 -13.74 -25.09
CA GLU A 16 18.84 -13.04 -23.81
C GLU A 16 18.13 -13.74 -22.65
N GLN A 17 17.16 -14.61 -22.92
CA GLN A 17 16.40 -15.30 -21.88
C GLN A 17 17.27 -16.26 -21.06
N GLY A 18 18.31 -16.84 -21.67
CA GLY A 18 19.29 -17.70 -21.01
C GLY A 18 20.40 -16.96 -20.27
N LEU A 19 20.50 -15.63 -20.42
CA LEU A 19 21.61 -14.85 -19.87
C LEU A 19 21.33 -14.33 -18.44
N PRO A 20 22.37 -14.27 -17.57
CA PRO A 20 22.30 -13.57 -16.29
C PRO A 20 21.80 -12.13 -16.45
N ARG A 21 21.05 -11.60 -15.46
CA ARG A 21 20.41 -10.27 -15.55
C ARG A 21 21.35 -9.14 -15.98
N LYS A 22 22.61 -9.16 -15.51
CA LYS A 22 23.62 -8.14 -15.82
C LYS A 22 24.21 -8.26 -17.25
N GLN A 23 23.95 -9.37 -17.96
CA GLN A 23 24.47 -9.66 -19.30
C GLN A 23 23.38 -9.60 -20.39
N ARG A 24 22.13 -9.28 -20.04
CA ARG A 24 21.06 -9.11 -21.03
C ARG A 24 21.26 -7.85 -21.86
N TYR A 25 20.85 -7.90 -23.12
CA TYR A 25 21.06 -6.79 -24.05
C TYR A 25 20.30 -5.53 -23.62
N THR A 26 20.93 -4.37 -23.73
CA THR A 26 20.23 -3.09 -23.61
C THR A 26 19.63 -2.70 -24.96
N GLY A 27 18.62 -1.83 -24.97
CA GLY A 27 18.06 -1.31 -26.23
C GLY A 27 19.13 -0.62 -27.10
N LYS A 28 20.12 0.01 -26.46
CA LYS A 28 21.30 0.58 -27.12
C LYS A 28 22.17 -0.52 -27.76
N LYS A 29 22.46 -1.60 -27.01
CA LYS A 29 23.29 -2.69 -27.52
C LYS A 29 22.65 -3.40 -28.72
N LEU A 30 21.33 -3.60 -28.68
CA LEU A 30 20.59 -4.17 -29.80
C LEU A 30 20.60 -3.25 -31.03
N PHE A 31 20.55 -1.93 -30.83
CA PHE A 31 20.68 -0.96 -31.91
C PHE A 31 22.07 -1.02 -32.57
N GLU A 32 23.15 -1.04 -31.78
CA GLU A 32 24.52 -1.18 -32.30
C GLU A 32 24.69 -2.44 -33.15
N LEU A 33 24.13 -3.57 -32.72
CA LEU A 33 24.24 -4.85 -33.42
C LEU A 33 23.53 -4.84 -34.78
N ILE A 34 22.32 -4.29 -34.86
CA ILE A 34 21.61 -4.21 -36.15
C ILE A 34 22.17 -3.10 -37.05
N GLN A 35 22.75 -2.04 -36.46
CA GLN A 35 23.43 -0.98 -37.20
C GLN A 35 24.67 -1.55 -37.91
N ALA A 36 25.45 -2.39 -37.22
CA ALA A 36 26.56 -3.13 -37.84
C ALA A 36 26.11 -4.07 -38.97
N ALA A 37 24.86 -4.55 -38.93
CA ALA A 37 24.22 -5.33 -39.99
C ALA A 37 23.59 -4.46 -41.11
N GLY A 38 23.82 -3.14 -41.10
CA GLY A 38 23.36 -2.21 -42.15
C GLY A 38 22.06 -1.45 -41.84
N TYR A 39 21.53 -1.52 -40.62
CA TYR A 39 20.35 -0.75 -40.26
C TYR A 39 20.63 0.76 -40.17
N ALA A 40 19.99 1.55 -41.04
CA ALA A 40 20.15 3.01 -41.11
C ALA A 40 19.07 3.82 -40.35
N GLY A 41 18.21 3.16 -39.56
CA GLY A 41 17.14 3.85 -38.83
C GLY A 41 17.55 4.34 -37.44
N ALA A 42 16.63 5.02 -36.75
CA ALA A 42 16.90 5.61 -35.44
C ALA A 42 16.81 4.59 -34.28
N GLU A 43 17.67 4.76 -33.27
CA GLU A 43 17.69 3.95 -32.03
C GLU A 43 16.32 3.93 -31.32
N SER A 44 15.59 5.05 -31.34
CA SER A 44 14.25 5.15 -30.74
C SER A 44 13.25 4.13 -31.30
N THR A 45 13.40 3.77 -32.59
CA THR A 45 12.58 2.75 -33.24
C THR A 45 12.88 1.35 -32.69
N VAL A 46 14.15 1.05 -32.46
CA VAL A 46 14.60 -0.21 -31.85
C VAL A 46 14.13 -0.30 -30.40
N ARG A 47 14.36 0.75 -29.60
CA ARG A 47 13.92 0.81 -28.20
C ARG A 47 12.41 0.60 -28.07
N ARG A 48 11.62 1.23 -28.94
CA ARG A 48 10.15 1.07 -28.96
C ARG A 48 9.76 -0.37 -29.30
N TYR A 49 10.38 -0.97 -30.32
CA TYR A 49 10.10 -2.35 -30.72
C TYR A 49 10.48 -3.36 -29.63
N VAL A 50 11.69 -3.26 -29.09
CA VAL A 50 12.19 -4.11 -28.00
C VAL A 50 11.33 -3.95 -26.75
N GLY A 51 10.93 -2.72 -26.41
CA GLY A 51 10.01 -2.46 -25.31
C GLY A 51 8.65 -3.15 -25.49
N ALA A 52 8.09 -3.11 -26.70
CA ALA A 52 6.85 -3.81 -27.04
C ALA A 52 7.01 -5.34 -26.97
N GLN A 53 8.10 -5.89 -27.50
CA GLN A 53 8.36 -7.33 -27.46
C GLN A 53 8.56 -7.84 -26.03
N ARG A 54 9.37 -7.14 -25.21
CA ARG A 54 9.52 -7.47 -23.79
C ARG A 54 8.22 -7.36 -23.01
N LYS A 55 7.34 -6.42 -23.39
CA LYS A 55 6.00 -6.31 -22.80
C LYS A 55 5.09 -7.48 -23.20
N ARG A 56 5.20 -8.00 -24.43
CA ARG A 56 4.48 -9.21 -24.89
C ARG A 56 5.04 -10.49 -24.26
N GLN A 57 6.36 -10.61 -24.16
CA GLN A 57 7.06 -11.77 -23.58
C GLN A 57 7.01 -11.78 -22.04
N ARG A 58 6.72 -10.64 -21.40
CA ARG A 58 6.21 -10.62 -20.03
C ARG A 58 4.90 -11.39 -20.02
N ARG A 59 4.98 -12.71 -19.85
CA ARG A 59 3.91 -13.47 -19.23
C ARG A 59 3.57 -12.67 -17.97
N PRO A 60 2.34 -12.14 -17.81
CA PRO A 60 1.95 -11.69 -16.50
C PRO A 60 2.25 -12.87 -15.61
N ARG A 61 3.16 -12.70 -14.63
CA ARG A 61 3.23 -13.66 -13.53
C ARG A 61 1.80 -13.72 -13.05
N VAL A 62 1.13 -14.83 -13.35
CA VAL A 62 -0.09 -15.21 -12.68
C VAL A 62 0.41 -15.44 -11.27
N TYR A 63 0.48 -14.36 -10.50
CA TYR A 63 0.44 -14.49 -9.07
C TYR A 63 -0.90 -15.18 -8.86
N ALA A 64 -0.86 -16.46 -8.46
CA ALA A 64 -1.99 -17.04 -7.78
C ALA A 64 -2.43 -15.96 -6.78
N PRO A 65 -3.67 -15.44 -6.86
CA PRO A 65 -4.14 -14.56 -5.81
C PRO A 65 -3.89 -15.34 -4.53
N LEU A 66 -3.16 -14.77 -3.57
CA LEU A 66 -3.34 -15.24 -2.21
C LEU A 66 -4.86 -15.10 -2.00
N ALA A 67 -5.57 -16.23 -1.94
CA ALA A 67 -6.96 -16.24 -1.58
C ALA A 67 -6.97 -15.82 -0.11
N PHE A 68 -7.18 -14.53 0.12
CA PHE A 68 -7.39 -14.02 1.45
C PHE A 68 -8.80 -14.45 1.83
N GLU A 69 -8.92 -15.20 2.91
CA GLU A 69 -10.22 -15.52 3.48
C GLU A 69 -10.87 -14.23 4.01
N PRO A 70 -12.18 -14.03 3.81
CA PRO A 70 -12.86 -12.83 4.26
C PRO A 70 -12.73 -12.64 5.77
N GLY A 71 -12.35 -11.44 6.21
CA GLY A 71 -12.27 -11.06 7.61
C GLY A 71 -11.00 -11.55 8.32
N GLU A 72 -10.15 -12.32 7.65
CA GLU A 72 -8.89 -12.80 8.22
C GLU A 72 -7.84 -11.71 8.25
N ASP A 73 -7.53 -11.10 7.11
CA ASP A 73 -6.33 -10.28 6.95
C ASP A 73 -6.65 -8.84 6.57
N ALA A 74 -6.03 -7.91 7.30
CA ALA A 74 -5.88 -6.53 6.87
C ALA A 74 -4.40 -6.16 6.76
N GLN A 75 -4.13 -5.09 6.02
CA GLN A 75 -2.83 -4.47 5.92
C GLN A 75 -2.89 -3.04 6.45
N VAL A 76 -1.90 -2.66 7.23
CA VAL A 76 -1.65 -1.28 7.64
C VAL A 76 -0.36 -0.80 6.98
N ASP A 77 -0.49 0.35 6.31
CA ASP A 77 0.63 1.15 5.83
C ASP A 77 0.57 2.53 6.52
N TRP A 78 1.73 3.14 6.74
CA TRP A 78 1.84 4.50 7.28
C TRP A 78 2.73 5.34 6.37
N GLY A 79 2.31 6.56 6.05
CA GLY A 79 3.09 7.46 5.21
C GLY A 79 2.73 8.91 5.42
N THR A 80 3.02 9.74 4.41
CA THR A 80 2.72 11.18 4.44
C THR A 80 1.87 11.60 3.24
N GLY A 81 1.26 12.76 3.34
CA GLY A 81 0.57 13.45 2.25
C GLY A 81 0.67 14.95 2.44
N TRP A 82 0.32 15.72 1.41
CA TRP A 82 0.33 17.18 1.47
C TRP A 82 -1.08 17.72 1.26
N VAL A 83 -1.44 18.73 2.04
CA VAL A 83 -2.72 19.46 1.98
C VAL A 83 -2.49 20.94 2.29
N GLU A 84 -3.42 21.80 1.93
CA GLU A 84 -3.45 23.18 2.41
C GLU A 84 -4.31 23.22 3.68
N LEU A 85 -3.67 23.26 4.85
CA LEU A 85 -4.33 23.27 6.15
C LEU A 85 -4.29 24.69 6.73
N ALA A 86 -5.46 25.27 6.97
CA ALA A 86 -5.62 26.64 7.46
C ALA A 86 -4.86 27.68 6.60
N GLY A 87 -4.79 27.46 5.28
CA GLY A 87 -4.11 28.33 4.32
C GLY A 87 -2.62 28.00 4.09
N GLU A 88 -2.05 27.06 4.83
CA GLU A 88 -0.62 26.71 4.76
C GLU A 88 -0.41 25.31 4.17
N LEU A 89 0.56 25.18 3.25
CA LEU A 89 0.94 23.88 2.70
C LEU A 89 1.59 23.02 3.80
N THR A 90 0.87 21.99 4.24
CA THR A 90 1.19 21.19 5.42
C THR A 90 1.35 19.72 5.04
N GLU A 91 2.47 19.11 5.48
CA GLU A 91 2.64 17.66 5.42
C GLU A 91 1.87 17.00 6.57
N VAL A 92 0.99 16.07 6.24
CA VAL A 92 0.17 15.30 7.18
C VAL A 92 0.61 13.84 7.22
N GLN A 93 0.41 13.20 8.36
CA GLN A 93 0.73 11.79 8.58
C GLN A 93 -0.49 10.94 8.27
N LEU A 94 -0.38 10.03 7.31
CA LEU A 94 -1.50 9.21 6.83
C LEU A 94 -1.40 7.80 7.40
N PHE A 95 -2.42 7.41 8.16
CA PHE A 95 -2.71 6.02 8.45
C PHE A 95 -3.60 5.45 7.36
N VAL A 96 -3.23 4.28 6.83
CA VAL A 96 -4.03 3.57 5.83
C VAL A 96 -4.20 2.13 6.29
N MET A 97 -5.44 1.71 6.56
CA MET A 97 -5.79 0.31 6.79
C MET A 97 -6.65 -0.21 5.65
N ARG A 98 -6.29 -1.37 5.10
CA ARG A 98 -6.99 -2.01 3.99
C ARG A 98 -7.30 -3.46 4.28
N MET A 99 -8.54 -3.86 4.07
CA MET A 99 -8.96 -5.26 4.12
C MET A 99 -8.41 -6.03 2.91
N ASN A 100 -7.81 -7.19 3.11
CA ASN A 100 -7.13 -7.88 2.01
C ASN A 100 -8.11 -8.58 1.06
N TYR A 101 -9.27 -9.04 1.55
CA TYR A 101 -10.30 -9.67 0.73
C TYR A 101 -11.10 -8.63 -0.07
N SER A 102 -11.87 -7.78 0.62
CA SER A 102 -12.75 -6.79 -0.06
C SER A 102 -12.02 -5.60 -0.65
N ARG A 103 -10.77 -5.34 -0.23
CA ARG A 103 -10.04 -4.09 -0.49
C ARG A 103 -10.66 -2.85 0.14
N LYS A 104 -11.63 -2.99 1.04
CA LYS A 104 -12.19 -1.86 1.77
C LYS A 104 -11.09 -1.10 2.49
N LEU A 105 -11.11 0.22 2.33
CA LEU A 105 -10.06 1.12 2.77
C LEU A 105 -10.58 2.02 3.89
N PHE A 106 -9.72 2.26 4.87
CA PHE A 106 -9.86 3.31 5.86
C PHE A 106 -8.61 4.17 5.85
N VAL A 107 -8.80 5.49 5.90
CA VAL A 107 -7.72 6.47 5.89
C VAL A 107 -8.01 7.53 6.94
N MET A 108 -6.97 7.89 7.70
CA MET A 108 -7.04 9.00 8.65
C MET A 108 -5.71 9.76 8.68
N ALA A 109 -5.81 11.09 8.74
CA ALA A 109 -4.70 12.00 8.83
C ALA A 109 -4.48 12.50 10.26
N PHE A 110 -3.20 12.61 10.64
CA PHE A 110 -2.74 13.09 11.93
C PHE A 110 -1.61 14.12 11.76
N PRO A 111 -1.38 15.00 12.76
CA PRO A 111 -0.22 15.87 12.77
C PRO A 111 1.08 15.12 13.12
N THR A 112 0.99 13.89 13.63
CA THR A 112 2.14 13.14 14.14
C THR A 112 1.98 11.64 13.95
N GLN A 113 3.08 10.90 14.09
CA GLN A 113 3.16 9.43 14.05
C GLN A 113 3.42 8.83 15.44
N ARG A 114 3.18 9.61 16.50
CA ARG A 114 3.35 9.17 17.89
C ARG A 114 2.36 8.06 18.24
N GLN A 115 2.62 7.40 19.36
CA GLN A 115 1.92 6.20 19.78
C GLN A 115 0.40 6.42 19.91
N GLU A 116 -0.02 7.57 20.42
CA GLU A 116 -1.42 7.94 20.62
C GLU A 116 -2.14 8.03 19.28
N ALA A 117 -1.53 8.69 18.29
CA ALA A 117 -2.06 8.75 16.93
C ALA A 117 -2.14 7.34 16.31
N PHE A 118 -1.11 6.51 16.52
CA PHE A 118 -1.11 5.13 16.02
C PHE A 118 -2.24 4.29 16.62
N PHE A 119 -2.50 4.39 17.92
CA PHE A 119 -3.58 3.65 18.57
C PHE A 119 -4.96 4.21 18.23
N ASP A 120 -5.12 5.53 18.26
CA ASP A 120 -6.38 6.17 17.86
C ASP A 120 -6.75 5.78 16.43
N ALA A 121 -5.80 5.77 15.50
CA ALA A 121 -6.05 5.34 14.13
C ALA A 121 -6.61 3.90 14.03
N HIS A 122 -6.15 2.97 14.87
CA HIS A 122 -6.71 1.61 14.91
C HIS A 122 -8.12 1.60 15.51
N VAL A 123 -8.36 2.32 16.60
CA VAL A 123 -9.68 2.44 17.23
C VAL A 123 -10.69 2.98 16.21
N GLN A 124 -10.34 4.06 15.51
CA GLN A 124 -11.19 4.69 14.50
C GLN A 124 -11.40 3.79 13.29
N ALA A 125 -10.38 3.04 12.85
CA ALA A 125 -10.52 2.07 11.77
C ALA A 125 -11.47 0.94 12.12
N PHE A 126 -11.33 0.33 13.30
CA PHE A 126 -12.20 -0.74 13.75
C PHE A 126 -13.65 -0.26 13.91
N ALA A 127 -13.85 0.95 14.43
CA ALA A 127 -15.17 1.58 14.48
C ALA A 127 -15.75 1.82 13.08
N PHE A 128 -14.94 2.28 12.12
CA PHE A 128 -15.36 2.47 10.72
C PHE A 128 -15.76 1.15 10.05
N PHE A 129 -15.03 0.07 10.31
CA PHE A 129 -15.32 -1.26 9.79
C PHE A 129 -16.46 -1.97 10.54
N GLY A 130 -16.80 -1.53 11.76
CA GLY A 130 -17.77 -2.21 12.62
C GLY A 130 -17.25 -3.54 13.20
N GLY A 131 -15.94 -3.78 13.15
CA GLY A 131 -15.33 -5.03 13.58
C GLY A 131 -13.81 -5.03 13.42
N VAL A 132 -13.17 -6.12 13.85
CA VAL A 132 -11.72 -6.28 13.86
C VAL A 132 -11.29 -7.47 12.98
N PRO A 133 -10.32 -7.30 12.06
CA PRO A 133 -9.73 -8.43 11.34
C PRO A 133 -8.96 -9.36 12.28
N LYS A 134 -8.86 -10.65 11.95
CA LYS A 134 -8.12 -11.60 12.81
C LYS A 134 -6.62 -11.34 12.83
N ARG A 135 -6.07 -10.82 11.73
CA ARG A 135 -4.64 -10.53 11.57
C ARG A 135 -4.42 -9.22 10.83
N ILE A 136 -3.48 -8.43 11.33
CA ILE A 136 -3.03 -7.19 10.70
C ILE A 136 -1.56 -7.34 10.32
N THR A 137 -1.27 -7.12 9.04
CA THR A 137 0.09 -7.07 8.52
C THR A 137 0.55 -5.63 8.44
N TYR A 138 1.70 -5.33 9.04
CA TYR A 138 2.32 -4.02 8.99
C TYR A 138 3.51 -4.03 8.03
N ASP A 139 3.49 -3.15 7.04
CA ASP A 139 4.57 -2.96 6.08
C ASP A 139 4.94 -1.48 5.94
N ASN A 140 6.15 -1.21 5.44
CA ASN A 140 6.63 0.15 5.18
C ASN A 140 6.47 1.10 6.36
N LEU A 141 6.53 0.57 7.59
CA LEU A 141 6.41 1.38 8.78
C LEU A 141 7.56 2.38 8.88
N THR A 142 7.20 3.61 9.22
CA THR A 142 8.19 4.64 9.55
C THR A 142 8.96 4.25 10.81
N THR A 143 10.11 4.89 11.04
CA THR A 143 10.93 4.61 12.22
C THR A 143 10.15 4.81 13.53
N ALA A 144 9.28 5.83 13.60
CA ALA A 144 8.43 6.07 14.76
C ALA A 144 7.45 4.91 15.01
N VAL A 145 6.75 4.44 13.97
CA VAL A 145 5.81 3.33 14.09
C VAL A 145 6.53 2.00 14.35
N LYS A 146 7.71 1.78 13.74
CA LYS A 146 8.57 0.61 14.02
C LYS A 146 8.98 0.53 15.47
N ARG A 147 9.32 1.66 16.10
CA ARG A 147 9.57 1.70 17.55
C ARG A 147 8.34 1.24 18.30
N ILE A 148 7.17 1.80 18.04
CA ILE A 148 5.94 1.41 18.76
C ILE A 148 5.66 -0.10 18.69
N VAL A 149 5.85 -0.73 17.53
CA VAL A 149 5.37 -2.10 17.29
C VAL A 149 6.44 -3.20 17.31
N LYS A 150 7.73 -2.85 17.21
CA LYS A 150 8.82 -3.84 17.02
C LYS A 150 10.08 -3.55 17.83
N GLU A 151 10.50 -2.29 17.91
CA GLU A 151 11.86 -1.91 18.35
C GLU A 151 11.89 -0.95 19.55
N GLY A 152 10.72 -0.57 20.07
CA GLY A 152 10.56 0.48 21.06
C GLY A 152 10.83 0.04 22.49
N GLY A 153 10.66 0.99 23.41
CA GLY A 153 10.82 0.76 24.85
C GLY A 153 9.77 -0.19 25.41
N ARG A 154 10.01 -0.68 26.64
CA ARG A 154 9.12 -1.63 27.33
C ARG A 154 7.66 -1.13 27.38
N GLU A 155 7.45 0.14 27.67
CA GLU A 155 6.10 0.75 27.73
C GLU A 155 5.42 0.80 26.35
N GLU A 156 6.19 1.13 25.29
CA GLU A 156 5.65 1.23 23.94
C GLU A 156 5.12 -0.13 23.46
N GLN A 157 5.92 -1.17 23.67
CA GLN A 157 5.56 -2.55 23.35
C GLN A 157 4.40 -3.05 24.22
N GLN A 158 4.37 -2.71 25.51
CA GLN A 158 3.30 -3.10 26.42
C GLN A 158 1.94 -2.54 25.99
N ARG A 159 1.87 -1.25 25.62
CA ARG A 159 0.60 -0.69 25.14
C ARG A 159 0.17 -1.26 23.79
N PHE A 160 1.10 -1.56 22.89
CA PHE A 160 0.75 -2.25 21.64
C PHE A 160 0.22 -3.67 21.90
N ILE A 161 0.83 -4.41 22.83
CA ILE A 161 0.30 -5.71 23.29
C ILE A 161 -1.11 -5.53 23.86
N ALA A 162 -1.32 -4.52 24.72
CA ALA A 162 -2.63 -4.23 25.30
C ALA A 162 -3.69 -3.94 24.22
N LEU A 163 -3.36 -3.14 23.19
CA LEU A 163 -4.25 -2.88 22.06
C LEU A 163 -4.64 -4.18 21.34
N ARG A 164 -3.66 -5.03 21.01
CA ARG A 164 -3.90 -6.33 20.36
C ARG A 164 -4.75 -7.25 21.21
N SER A 165 -4.52 -7.29 22.51
CA SER A 165 -5.31 -8.10 23.44
C SER A 165 -6.72 -7.57 23.61
N HIS A 166 -6.91 -6.25 23.61
CA HIS A 166 -8.22 -5.60 23.72
C HIS A 166 -9.12 -5.88 22.51
N TYR A 167 -8.54 -5.81 21.31
CA TYR A 167 -9.26 -6.05 20.04
C TYR A 167 -9.09 -7.48 19.49
N LEU A 168 -8.31 -8.31 20.18
CA LEU A 168 -8.05 -9.71 19.86
C LEU A 168 -7.55 -9.95 18.41
N PHE A 169 -6.57 -9.17 17.94
CA PHE A 169 -5.96 -9.39 16.60
C PHE A 169 -4.48 -9.80 16.69
N ALA A 170 -4.04 -10.62 15.74
CA ALA A 170 -2.64 -10.97 15.57
C ALA A 170 -1.91 -9.92 14.72
N SER A 171 -0.65 -9.60 15.05
CA SER A 171 0.19 -8.69 14.26
C SER A 171 1.28 -9.45 13.50
N ARG A 172 1.41 -9.22 12.19
CA ARG A 172 2.54 -9.72 11.37
C ARG A 172 3.38 -8.54 10.88
N PHE A 173 4.70 -8.63 11.02
CA PHE A 173 5.63 -7.62 10.52
C PHE A 173 6.42 -8.20 9.35
N CYS A 174 6.50 -7.46 8.24
CA CYS A 174 7.26 -7.91 7.09
C CYS A 174 8.77 -7.62 7.25
N THR A 175 9.60 -8.60 6.90
CA THR A 175 11.05 -8.45 6.89
C THR A 175 11.49 -7.72 5.61
N PRO A 176 12.38 -6.71 5.68
CA PRO A 176 12.90 -6.05 4.48
C PRO A 176 13.50 -7.08 3.50
N GLY A 177 13.09 -7.04 2.23
CA GLY A 177 13.62 -7.92 1.17
C GLY A 177 12.73 -9.10 0.76
N GLN A 178 11.62 -9.36 1.46
CA GLN A 178 10.66 -10.41 1.08
C GLN A 178 9.48 -9.88 0.22
N GLY A 179 9.76 -8.95 -0.69
CA GLY A 179 8.77 -8.43 -1.65
C GLY A 179 8.19 -9.48 -2.61
N ASN A 180 8.76 -10.70 -2.63
CA ASN A 180 8.30 -11.81 -3.47
C ASN A 180 7.06 -12.54 -2.92
N GLU A 181 6.78 -12.47 -1.61
CA GLU A 181 5.55 -13.04 -1.02
C GLU A 181 4.35 -12.11 -1.17
N LYS A 182 4.59 -10.82 -1.45
CA LYS A 182 3.56 -9.81 -1.64
C LYS A 182 3.25 -9.68 -3.12
N GLY A 183 2.35 -10.53 -3.60
CA GLY A 183 1.71 -10.34 -4.91
C GLY A 183 1.28 -8.88 -5.04
N ARG A 184 1.85 -8.16 -6.02
CA ARG A 184 1.75 -6.71 -6.31
C ARG A 184 0.81 -5.95 -5.35
N VAL A 185 1.28 -5.72 -4.13
CA VAL A 185 0.57 -4.91 -3.16
C VAL A 185 0.61 -3.49 -3.70
N GLU A 186 -0.54 -2.97 -4.09
CA GLU A 186 -0.68 -1.54 -4.37
C GLU A 186 -0.27 -0.79 -3.10
N ASP A 187 0.71 0.10 -3.25
CA ASP A 187 1.12 1.06 -2.23
C ASP A 187 -0.12 1.87 -1.82
N GLY A 188 -0.68 1.55 -0.64
CA GLY A 188 -1.93 2.14 -0.15
C GLY A 188 -1.79 3.64 0.05
N VAL A 189 -0.65 4.09 0.57
CA VAL A 189 -0.34 5.51 0.76
C VAL A 189 -0.29 6.21 -0.59
N GLY A 190 0.45 5.66 -1.55
CA GLY A 190 0.54 6.22 -2.90
C GLY A 190 -0.81 6.27 -3.61
N TYR A 191 -1.69 5.29 -3.40
CA TYR A 191 -3.07 5.31 -3.91
C TYR A 191 -3.84 6.49 -3.29
N VAL A 192 -3.83 6.62 -1.96
CA VAL A 192 -4.52 7.71 -1.25
C VAL A 192 -4.03 9.08 -1.70
N GLN A 193 -2.72 9.27 -1.84
CA GLN A 193 -2.15 10.53 -2.35
C GLN A 193 -2.73 10.91 -3.71
N ARG A 194 -2.81 9.95 -4.65
CA ARG A 194 -3.24 10.22 -6.04
C ARG A 194 -4.75 10.34 -6.21
N HIS A 195 -5.53 9.69 -5.35
CA HIS A 195 -6.97 9.57 -5.53
C HIS A 195 -7.79 10.37 -4.52
N PHE A 196 -7.28 10.58 -3.31
CA PHE A 196 -8.03 11.23 -2.22
C PHE A 196 -7.54 12.64 -1.92
N LEU A 197 -6.25 12.93 -2.18
CA LEU A 197 -5.63 14.24 -1.93
C LEU A 197 -5.45 15.08 -3.20
N VAL A 198 -5.95 14.61 -4.34
CA VAL A 198 -5.86 15.30 -5.63
C VAL A 198 -7.26 15.59 -6.18
N PRO A 199 -7.57 16.84 -6.57
CA PRO A 199 -6.71 18.04 -6.43
C PRO A 199 -6.42 18.36 -4.95
N MET A 200 -5.37 19.16 -4.71
CA MET A 200 -4.91 19.54 -3.36
C MET A 200 -6.10 19.98 -2.50
N LEU A 201 -6.33 19.28 -1.39
CA LEU A 201 -7.41 19.62 -0.47
C LEU A 201 -7.05 20.89 0.31
N LYS A 202 -8.02 21.80 0.41
CA LYS A 202 -7.95 23.01 1.23
C LYS A 202 -8.95 22.87 2.37
N VAL A 203 -8.47 22.82 3.60
CA VAL A 203 -9.30 22.54 4.79
C VAL A 203 -8.80 23.37 5.95
N ALA A 204 -9.68 23.74 6.88
CA ALA A 204 -9.32 24.55 8.05
C ALA A 204 -8.75 23.69 9.20
N THR A 205 -9.19 22.43 9.33
CA THR A 205 -8.86 21.58 10.48
C THR A 205 -8.59 20.13 10.09
N PHE A 206 -7.92 19.38 10.97
CA PHE A 206 -7.80 17.92 10.83
C PHE A 206 -9.16 17.21 10.88
N THR A 207 -10.13 17.75 11.62
CA THR A 207 -11.50 17.21 11.66
C THR A 207 -12.14 17.26 10.29
N GLU A 208 -12.05 18.41 9.61
CA GLU A 208 -12.55 18.58 8.25
C GLU A 208 -11.80 17.70 7.25
N LEU A 209 -10.47 17.65 7.34
CA LEU A 209 -9.65 16.75 6.52
C LEU A 209 -10.09 15.28 6.67
N ASN A 210 -10.29 14.83 7.90
CA ASN A 210 -10.68 13.45 8.18
C ASN A 210 -12.13 13.16 7.75
N ALA A 211 -13.02 14.15 7.78
CA ALA A 211 -14.35 14.02 7.19
C ALA A 211 -14.27 13.82 5.67
N HIS A 212 -13.42 14.58 4.97
CA HIS A 212 -13.16 14.39 3.55
C HIS A 212 -12.58 13.01 3.24
N LEU A 213 -11.56 12.57 3.98
CA LEU A 213 -10.93 11.26 3.79
C LEU A 213 -11.92 10.12 4.04
N ARG A 214 -12.76 10.23 5.07
CA ARG A 214 -13.82 9.25 5.34
C ARG A 214 -14.84 9.18 4.21
N ALA A 215 -15.27 10.31 3.67
CA ALA A 215 -16.16 10.35 2.52
C ALA A 215 -15.51 9.75 1.27
N SER A 216 -14.21 9.98 1.05
CA SER A 216 -13.46 9.35 -0.04
C SER A 216 -13.37 7.83 0.10
N CYS A 217 -13.16 7.31 1.32
CA CYS A 217 -13.20 5.87 1.58
C CYS A 217 -14.56 5.27 1.21
N GLN A 218 -15.66 5.93 1.59
CA GLN A 218 -17.02 5.48 1.26
C GLN A 218 -17.31 5.55 -0.24
N LYS A 219 -16.83 6.59 -0.94
CA LYS A 219 -16.94 6.68 -2.39
C LYS A 219 -16.16 5.57 -3.10
N ASP A 220 -15.02 5.16 -2.55
CA ASP A 220 -14.21 4.08 -3.11
C ASP A 220 -14.90 2.71 -3.05
N ASP A 221 -15.90 2.54 -2.18
CA ASP A 221 -16.69 1.29 -2.09
C ASP A 221 -17.36 0.92 -3.44
N ALA A 222 -17.66 1.90 -4.30
CA ALA A 222 -18.22 1.68 -5.64
C ALA A 222 -17.20 1.15 -6.67
N ARG A 223 -15.90 1.21 -6.36
CA ARG A 223 -14.85 0.80 -7.29
C ARG A 223 -14.87 -0.70 -7.50
N ARG A 224 -14.65 -1.12 -8.75
CA ARG A 224 -14.39 -2.50 -9.14
C ARG A 224 -12.89 -2.69 -9.35
N ILE A 225 -12.29 -3.60 -8.60
CA ILE A 225 -10.86 -3.91 -8.74
C ILE A 225 -10.64 -4.70 -10.04
N ASP A 226 -9.58 -4.37 -10.79
CA ASP A 226 -9.23 -5.09 -12.01
C ASP A 226 -9.13 -6.60 -11.71
N ARG A 227 -9.78 -7.40 -12.56
CA ARG A 227 -9.87 -8.87 -12.44
C ARG A 227 -10.64 -9.40 -11.22
N GLN A 228 -11.41 -8.56 -10.52
CA GLN A 228 -12.40 -9.02 -9.55
C GLN A 228 -13.83 -8.90 -10.10
N PRO A 229 -14.70 -9.91 -9.87
CA PRO A 229 -16.07 -9.92 -10.37
C PRO A 229 -17.02 -9.03 -9.56
N HIS A 230 -16.55 -8.47 -8.44
CA HIS A 230 -17.36 -7.69 -7.51
C HIS A 230 -16.77 -6.29 -7.27
N THR A 231 -17.62 -5.34 -6.90
CA THR A 231 -17.16 -4.07 -6.32
C THR A 231 -16.62 -4.28 -4.91
N ILE A 232 -15.90 -3.29 -4.38
CA ILE A 232 -15.45 -3.29 -2.99
C ILE A 232 -16.65 -3.43 -2.04
N ALA A 233 -17.76 -2.71 -2.28
CA ALA A 233 -18.98 -2.80 -1.50
C ALA A 233 -19.58 -4.22 -1.49
N GLU A 234 -19.69 -4.86 -2.66
CA GLU A 234 -20.25 -6.20 -2.79
C GLU A 234 -19.39 -7.25 -2.08
N ALA A 235 -18.06 -7.13 -2.17
CA ALA A 235 -17.14 -7.99 -1.43
C ALA A 235 -17.20 -7.71 0.07
N TRP A 236 -17.35 -6.45 0.47
CA TRP A 236 -17.46 -6.03 1.87
C TRP A 236 -18.70 -6.60 2.56
N THR A 237 -19.85 -6.64 1.88
CA THR A 237 -21.08 -7.25 2.43
C THR A 237 -20.87 -8.73 2.84
N LYS A 238 -19.98 -9.44 2.14
CA LYS A 238 -19.62 -10.83 2.47
C LYS A 238 -18.59 -10.90 3.62
N GLU A 239 -17.73 -9.89 3.72
CA GLU A 239 -16.61 -9.87 4.68
C GLU A 239 -16.99 -9.30 6.05
N ALA A 240 -17.76 -8.21 6.10
CA ALA A 240 -18.08 -7.50 7.34
C ALA A 240 -18.67 -8.41 8.45
N PRO A 241 -19.60 -9.35 8.14
CA PRO A 241 -20.16 -10.24 9.16
C PRO A 241 -19.16 -11.24 9.75
N LEU A 242 -17.99 -11.41 9.13
CA LEU A 242 -16.96 -12.38 9.52
C LEU A 242 -15.83 -11.74 10.35
N LEU A 243 -15.89 -10.42 10.56
CA LEU A 243 -14.98 -9.73 11.47
C LEU A 243 -15.29 -10.09 12.92
N ARG A 244 -14.26 -9.98 13.77
CA ARG A 244 -14.46 -10.08 15.22
C ARG A 244 -15.30 -8.88 15.68
N PRO A 245 -16.25 -9.08 16.60
CA PRO A 245 -17.05 -7.99 17.12
C PRO A 245 -16.17 -7.00 17.89
N LEU A 246 -16.58 -5.73 17.90
CA LEU A 246 -15.94 -4.72 18.72
C LEU A 246 -16.20 -5.03 20.22
N PRO A 247 -15.22 -4.79 21.10
CA PRO A 247 -15.45 -4.83 22.55
C PRO A 247 -16.44 -3.74 22.97
N ALA A 248 -17.10 -3.93 24.13
CA ALA A 248 -18.09 -2.99 24.66
C ALA A 248 -17.52 -1.58 24.93
N HIS A 249 -16.23 -1.49 25.24
CA HIS A 249 -15.53 -0.23 25.48
C HIS A 249 -14.37 -0.08 24.50
N SER A 250 -14.16 1.15 24.00
CA SER A 250 -12.99 1.48 23.18
C SER A 250 -11.71 1.39 24.00
N PHE A 251 -10.61 1.04 23.34
CA PHE A 251 -9.28 1.12 23.95
C PHE A 251 -8.91 2.59 24.20
N ASP A 252 -8.28 2.87 25.34
CA ASP A 252 -7.76 4.20 25.64
C ASP A 252 -6.46 4.48 24.86
N SER A 253 -6.59 5.30 23.82
CA SER A 253 -5.47 5.71 22.96
C SER A 253 -4.58 6.77 23.60
N ALA A 254 -5.04 7.50 24.62
CA ALA A 254 -4.29 8.57 25.26
C ALA A 254 -3.19 8.03 26.20
N LEU A 255 -2.08 8.76 26.36
CA LEU A 255 -1.15 8.50 27.44
C LEU A 255 -1.67 9.17 28.72
N LEU A 256 -2.00 8.37 29.74
CA LEU A 256 -2.13 8.87 31.11
C LEU A 256 -0.73 9.26 31.60
N THR A 257 -0.36 10.52 31.44
CA THR A 257 0.79 11.07 32.16
C THR A 257 0.40 11.09 33.63
N ARG A 258 0.91 10.11 34.41
CA ARG A 258 0.82 10.17 35.87
C ARG A 258 1.68 11.36 36.29
N PHE A 259 1.04 12.50 36.58
CA PHE A 259 1.68 13.55 37.36
C PHE A 259 1.95 12.96 38.74
N LEU A 260 3.19 12.57 39.00
CA LEU A 260 3.61 12.34 40.37
C LEU A 260 3.54 13.71 41.07
N PRO A 261 2.79 13.85 42.18
CA PRO A 261 2.81 15.08 42.95
C PRO A 261 4.24 15.26 43.48
N ILE A 262 4.83 16.41 43.16
CA ILE A 262 6.06 16.87 43.82
C ILE A 262 5.67 17.03 45.29
N THR A 263 6.22 16.15 46.14
CA THR A 263 6.13 16.27 47.60
C THR A 263 7.53 16.52 48.13
#